data_AF-A0A7J8ESC5-F1
#
_entry.id   AF-A0A7J8ESC5-F1
#
_cell.length_a   1.000
_cell.length_b   1.000
_cell.length_c   1.000
_cell.angle_alpha   90.00
_cell.angle_beta   90.00
_cell.angle_gamma   90.00
#
_symmetry.space_group_name_H-M   'P 1'
#
loop_
_entity.id
_entity.type
_entity.pdbx_description
1 polymer ?
#
loop_
_entity_poly.entity_id
_entity_poly.type
_entity_poly.pdbx_seq_one_letter_code
_entity_poly.pdbx_strand_id
1 'polypeptide(L)'
;MDLINIYKELHPKTTEFTFFSSAHGTFSNIDHILGHKLSLYKFKKIEIISSIFSDHNGMKLEINSNKNMQRHLKTWRLNCMLLSNKWVIIEINEEIKNFLETNENEHTKTQNLWDAGKVVLRGKFRVLQAYLKRQEKFLIDYLTSQLNQLESKQRKTPEQVEGWK
;
A
#
# COMPACT_ATOMS: atom_id res chain seq x y z
N MET A 1 -20.84 -10.55 -29.26
CA MET A 1 -20.44 -9.97 -27.96
C MET A 1 -19.05 -10.51 -27.68
N ASP A 2 -18.00 -9.74 -28.00
CA ASP A 2 -16.62 -10.22 -27.98
C ASP A 2 -15.96 -9.88 -26.64
N LEU A 3 -16.37 -10.59 -25.59
CA LEU A 3 -15.71 -10.55 -24.29
C LEU A 3 -14.56 -11.54 -24.26
N ILE A 4 -13.46 -11.12 -23.66
CA ILE A 4 -12.26 -11.93 -23.47
C ILE A 4 -11.85 -11.93 -22.00
N ASN A 5 -11.21 -13.01 -21.56
CA ASN A 5 -10.56 -13.05 -20.26
C ASN A 5 -9.24 -12.27 -20.35
N ILE A 6 -9.17 -11.13 -19.68
CA ILE A 6 -8.02 -10.20 -19.78
C ILE A 6 -6.74 -10.85 -19.27
N TYR A 7 -6.84 -11.66 -18.20
CA TYR A 7 -5.69 -12.36 -17.62
C TYR A 7 -5.10 -13.35 -18.62
N LYS A 8 -5.94 -14.18 -19.24
CA LYS A 8 -5.50 -15.17 -20.23
C LYS A 8 -4.92 -14.52 -21.49
N GLU A 9 -5.47 -13.38 -21.90
CA GLU A 9 -4.96 -12.65 -23.07
C GLU A 9 -3.58 -12.04 -22.82
N LEU A 10 -3.36 -11.46 -21.64
CA LEU A 10 -2.08 -10.84 -21.29
C LEU A 10 -1.02 -11.86 -20.87
N HIS A 11 -1.42 -13.01 -20.32
CA HIS A 11 -0.50 -14.04 -19.82
C HIS A 11 -0.83 -15.45 -20.35
N PRO A 12 -0.76 -15.68 -21.66
CA PRO A 12 -1.23 -16.93 -22.29
C PRO A 12 -0.44 -18.18 -21.88
N LYS A 13 0.76 -18.02 -21.33
CA LYS A 13 1.65 -19.12 -20.93
C LYS A 13 1.74 -19.32 -19.41
N THR A 14 1.18 -18.41 -18.61
CA THR A 14 1.29 -18.50 -17.15
C THR A 14 0.12 -19.27 -16.58
N THR A 15 0.40 -20.19 -15.68
CA THR A 15 -0.62 -20.87 -14.88
C THR A 15 -0.56 -20.31 -13.47
N GLU A 16 -1.43 -19.34 -13.19
CA GLU A 16 -1.67 -18.85 -11.83
C GLU A 16 -3.12 -19.10 -11.43
N PHE A 17 -3.34 -19.17 -10.12
CA PHE A 17 -4.58 -19.60 -9.51
C PHE A 17 -5.14 -18.50 -8.63
N THR A 18 -6.46 -18.36 -8.67
CA THR A 18 -7.17 -17.35 -7.87
C THR A 18 -7.78 -17.95 -6.62
N PHE A 19 -7.79 -19.28 -6.48
CA PHE A 19 -8.44 -19.96 -5.36
C PHE A 19 -7.65 -21.19 -4.90
N PHE A 20 -7.68 -21.45 -3.60
CA PHE A 20 -7.18 -22.68 -2.99
C PHE A 20 -8.26 -23.36 -2.14
N SER A 21 -8.65 -24.58 -2.51
CA SER A 21 -9.53 -25.41 -1.68
C SER A 21 -8.70 -26.16 -0.65
N SER A 22 -8.80 -25.75 0.62
CA SER A 22 -8.13 -26.47 1.72
C SER A 22 -8.63 -27.91 1.86
N ALA A 23 -9.95 -28.13 1.75
CA ALA A 23 -10.57 -29.45 1.91
C ALA A 23 -10.09 -30.47 0.86
N HIS A 24 -9.81 -30.00 -0.35
CA HIS A 24 -9.34 -30.85 -1.44
C HIS A 24 -7.83 -30.76 -1.68
N GLY A 25 -7.14 -29.81 -1.03
CA GLY A 25 -5.72 -29.53 -1.29
C GLY A 25 -5.47 -29.11 -2.74
N THR A 26 -6.41 -28.42 -3.40
CA THR A 26 -6.32 -28.11 -4.83
C THR A 26 -6.38 -26.62 -5.11
N PHE A 27 -5.64 -26.18 -6.13
CA PHE A 27 -5.70 -24.83 -6.66
C PHE A 27 -6.59 -24.78 -7.90
N SER A 28 -7.39 -23.72 -8.01
CA SER A 28 -8.22 -23.48 -9.20
C SER A 28 -8.25 -22.00 -9.57
N ASN A 29 -8.72 -21.71 -10.77
CA ASN A 29 -8.87 -20.35 -11.28
C ASN A 29 -10.35 -20.14 -11.60
N ILE A 30 -11.07 -19.57 -10.65
CA ILE A 30 -12.52 -19.36 -10.69
C ILE A 30 -12.89 -17.88 -10.76
N ASP A 31 -11.92 -16.98 -10.56
CA ASP A 31 -12.11 -15.53 -10.64
C ASP A 31 -11.59 -15.01 -11.97
N HIS A 32 -12.41 -14.22 -12.68
CA HIS A 32 -12.07 -13.73 -14.01
C HIS A 32 -12.46 -12.26 -14.17
N ILE A 33 -11.53 -11.46 -14.69
CA ILE A 33 -11.84 -10.11 -15.17
C ILE A 33 -12.06 -10.18 -16.68
N LEU A 34 -13.29 -9.91 -17.10
CA LEU A 34 -13.69 -9.89 -18.50
C LEU A 34 -13.62 -8.48 -19.07
N GLY A 35 -13.12 -8.36 -20.30
CA GLY A 35 -13.03 -7.10 -21.02
C GLY A 35 -13.49 -7.26 -22.45
N HIS A 36 -13.88 -6.14 -23.08
CA HIS A 36 -14.17 -6.14 -24.51
C HIS A 36 -12.87 -6.27 -25.32
N LYS A 37 -12.85 -7.14 -26.34
CA LYS A 37 -11.66 -7.40 -27.16
C LYS A 37 -11.03 -6.14 -27.75
N LEU A 38 -11.85 -5.19 -28.21
CA LEU A 38 -11.37 -3.91 -28.75
C LEU A 38 -10.71 -3.00 -27.70
N SER A 39 -10.94 -3.23 -26.40
CA SER A 39 -10.40 -2.40 -25.32
C SER A 39 -9.04 -2.89 -24.79
N LEU A 40 -8.43 -3.90 -25.41
CA LEU A 40 -7.17 -4.48 -24.96
C LEU A 40 -6.05 -3.45 -24.79
N TYR A 41 -5.96 -2.48 -25.70
CA TYR A 41 -4.96 -1.40 -25.63
C TYR A 41 -5.08 -0.51 -24.38
N LYS A 42 -6.23 -0.54 -23.68
CA LYS A 42 -6.45 0.22 -22.44
C LYS A 42 -5.92 -0.52 -21.21
N PHE A 43 -5.71 -1.82 -21.27
CA PHE A 43 -5.24 -2.60 -20.14
C PHE A 43 -3.71 -2.60 -20.14
N LYS A 44 -3.11 -2.18 -19.02
CA LYS A 44 -1.65 -2.04 -18.91
C LYS A 44 -1.01 -3.26 -18.27
N LYS A 45 -1.61 -3.75 -17.19
CA LYS A 45 -1.10 -4.86 -16.40
C LYS A 45 -2.22 -5.53 -15.66
N ILE A 46 -2.17 -6.85 -15.54
CA ILE A 46 -3.06 -7.61 -14.65
C ILE A 46 -2.21 -8.58 -13.84
N GLU A 47 -2.46 -8.68 -12.54
CA GLU A 47 -1.70 -9.52 -11.62
C GLU A 47 -2.65 -10.19 -10.62
N ILE A 48 -2.31 -11.40 -10.20
CA ILE A 48 -2.93 -12.05 -9.06
C ILE A 48 -2.11 -11.73 -7.82
N ILE A 49 -2.78 -11.30 -6.76
CA ILE A 49 -2.19 -10.91 -5.49
C ILE A 49 -2.64 -11.91 -4.44
N SER A 50 -1.67 -12.60 -3.86
CA SER A 50 -1.86 -13.53 -2.76
C SER A 50 -2.61 -12.89 -1.60
N SER A 51 -3.64 -13.57 -1.10
CA SER A 51 -4.45 -13.10 0.02
C SER A 51 -4.18 -13.91 1.28
N ILE A 52 -4.23 -13.26 2.44
CA ILE A 52 -4.20 -13.93 3.76
C ILE A 52 -5.58 -13.93 4.43
N PHE A 53 -6.56 -13.22 3.86
CA PHE A 53 -7.88 -13.02 4.47
C PHE A 53 -8.96 -13.92 3.88
N SER A 54 -8.63 -14.65 2.81
CA SER A 54 -9.53 -15.57 2.12
C SER A 54 -8.70 -16.64 1.41
N ASP A 55 -9.33 -17.78 1.19
CA ASP A 55 -8.96 -18.81 0.23
C ASP A 55 -8.92 -18.33 -1.24
N HIS A 56 -9.42 -17.13 -1.53
CA HIS A 56 -9.27 -16.45 -2.80
C HIS A 56 -8.13 -15.42 -2.79
N ASN A 57 -7.32 -15.47 -3.84
CA ASN A 57 -6.37 -14.43 -4.21
C ASN A 57 -7.08 -13.30 -4.96
N GLY A 58 -6.64 -12.06 -4.72
CA GLY A 58 -7.19 -10.88 -5.38
C GLY A 58 -6.66 -10.73 -6.81
N MET A 59 -7.46 -10.22 -7.73
CA MET A 59 -6.99 -9.82 -9.07
C MET A 59 -6.90 -8.31 -9.18
N LYS A 60 -5.76 -7.79 -9.60
CA LYS A 60 -5.52 -6.35 -9.79
C LYS A 60 -5.30 -6.03 -11.26
N LEU A 61 -6.18 -5.22 -11.82
CA LEU A 61 -6.08 -4.71 -13.19
C LEU A 61 -5.67 -3.23 -13.18
N GLU A 62 -4.55 -2.91 -13.82
CA GLU A 62 -4.10 -1.54 -14.10
C GLU A 62 -4.59 -1.11 -15.49
N ILE A 63 -5.31 0.01 -15.56
CA ILE A 63 -5.92 0.53 -16.79
C ILE A 63 -5.28 1.88 -17.14
N ASN A 64 -4.87 2.05 -18.39
CA ASN A 64 -4.46 3.31 -18.98
C ASN A 64 -5.69 4.23 -19.09
N SER A 65 -5.88 5.10 -18.10
CA SER A 65 -6.89 6.15 -18.16
C SER A 65 -6.22 7.48 -18.52
N ASN A 66 -6.46 7.97 -19.73
CA ASN A 66 -6.09 9.34 -20.16
C ASN A 66 -6.96 10.42 -19.49
N LYS A 67 -7.64 10.10 -18.39
CA LYS A 67 -8.39 11.11 -17.66
C LYS A 67 -7.37 12.03 -17.04
N ASN A 68 -7.35 13.29 -17.49
CA ASN A 68 -6.74 14.41 -16.79
C ASN A 68 -7.34 14.40 -15.38
N MET A 69 -6.72 13.66 -14.46
CA MET A 69 -7.06 13.73 -13.04
C MET A 69 -6.79 15.17 -12.68
N GLN A 70 -7.88 15.93 -12.54
CA GLN A 70 -7.86 17.32 -12.13
C GLN A 70 -6.96 17.37 -10.89
N ARG A 71 -5.78 17.97 -11.06
CA ARG A 71 -4.78 18.08 -10.00
C ARG A 71 -5.42 18.97 -8.93
N HIS A 72 -6.17 18.37 -8.02
CA HIS A 72 -6.60 19.06 -6.82
C HIS A 72 -5.35 19.64 -6.18
N LEU A 73 -5.39 20.94 -5.89
CA LEU A 73 -4.33 21.62 -5.16
C LEU A 73 -4.12 20.84 -3.86
N LYS A 74 -2.98 20.14 -3.76
CA LYS A 74 -2.65 19.34 -2.59
C LYS A 74 -2.29 20.28 -1.45
N THR A 75 -3.28 20.77 -0.73
CA THR A 75 -3.07 21.36 0.58
C THR A 75 -2.52 20.29 1.50
N TRP A 76 -1.42 20.60 2.20
CA TRP A 76 -0.85 19.66 3.15
C TRP A 76 -1.77 19.56 4.36
N ARG A 77 -2.01 18.33 4.81
CA ARG A 77 -2.73 18.04 6.04
C ARG A 77 -1.89 17.12 6.89
N LEU A 78 -1.77 17.42 8.18
CA LEU A 78 -1.15 16.53 9.14
C LEU A 78 -1.96 15.23 9.24
N ASN A 79 -1.29 14.08 9.25
CA ASN A 79 -1.92 12.82 9.61
C ASN A 79 -1.98 12.73 11.14
N CYS A 80 -3.16 12.95 11.73
CA CYS A 80 -3.32 12.94 13.18
C CYS A 80 -3.01 11.57 13.82
N MET A 81 -3.01 10.47 13.05
CA MET A 81 -2.57 9.16 13.53
C MET A 81 -1.07 9.15 13.93
N LEU A 82 -0.27 10.10 13.44
CA LEU A 82 1.11 10.24 13.91
C LEU A 82 1.17 10.63 15.39
N LEU A 83 0.17 11.36 15.88
CA LEU A 83 0.11 11.85 17.25
C LEU A 83 -0.33 10.78 18.25
N SER A 84 -0.70 9.57 17.80
CA SER A 84 -0.93 8.43 18.69
C SER A 84 0.34 7.60 18.92
N ASN A 85 1.41 7.84 18.15
CA ASN A 85 2.68 7.14 18.31
C ASN A 85 3.52 7.84 19.40
N LYS A 86 3.75 7.14 20.52
CA LYS A 86 4.50 7.68 21.67
C LYS A 86 5.90 8.20 21.30
N TRP A 87 6.60 7.52 20.40
CA TRP A 87 7.92 7.96 19.96
C TRP A 87 7.86 9.27 19.17
N VAL A 88 6.87 9.39 18.27
CA VAL A 88 6.63 10.65 17.52
C VAL A 88 6.29 11.80 18.47
N ILE A 89 5.50 11.54 19.51
CA ILE A 89 5.16 12.57 20.51
C ILE A 89 6.40 13.08 21.23
N ILE A 90 7.29 12.18 21.68
CA ILE A 90 8.55 12.54 22.34
C ILE A 90 9.41 13.40 21.40
N GLU A 91 9.62 12.93 20.18
CA GLU A 91 10.44 13.61 19.17
C GLU A 91 9.91 15.03 18.83
N ILE A 92 8.59 15.19 18.75
CA ILE A 92 7.98 16.50 18.49
C ILE A 92 8.09 17.42 19.71
N ASN A 93 7.91 16.89 20.92
CA ASN A 93 8.07 17.69 22.14
C ASN A 93 9.50 18.19 22.30
N GLU A 94 10.49 17.35 22.01
CA GLU A 94 11.90 17.75 21.98
C GLU A 94 12.17 18.81 20.91
N GLU A 95 11.61 18.65 19.72
CA GLU A 95 11.74 19.64 18.64
C GLU A 95 11.14 21.01 19.04
N ILE A 96 9.96 21.01 19.68
CA ILE A 96 9.32 22.24 20.18
C ILE A 96 10.22 22.90 21.22
N LYS A 97 10.74 22.13 22.18
CA LYS A 97 11.63 22.64 23.23
C LYS A 97 12.90 23.26 22.62
N ASN A 98 13.58 22.55 21.74
CA ASN A 98 14.79 23.04 21.07
C ASN A 98 14.51 24.30 20.25
N PHE A 99 13.38 24.35 19.55
CA PHE A 99 12.96 25.52 18.78
C PHE A 99 12.78 26.75 19.68
N LEU A 100 12.06 26.60 20.81
CA LEU A 100 11.83 27.68 21.75
C LEU A 100 13.13 28.15 22.39
N GLU A 101 13.97 27.24 22.90
CA GLU A 101 15.26 27.57 23.51
C GLU A 101 16.19 28.36 22.57
N THR A 102 16.12 28.10 21.26
CA THR A 102 16.99 28.76 20.27
C THR A 102 16.43 30.08 19.75
N ASN A 103 15.11 30.25 19.72
CA ASN A 103 14.47 31.36 18.99
C ASN A 103 13.67 32.33 19.89
N GLU A 104 13.37 31.95 21.13
CA GLU A 104 12.74 32.82 22.11
C GLU A 104 13.76 33.82 22.65
N ASN A 105 13.61 35.09 22.29
CA ASN A 105 14.44 36.19 22.77
C ASN A 105 13.58 37.45 22.95
N GLU A 106 14.09 38.43 23.70
CA GLU A 106 13.36 39.66 24.05
C GLU A 106 12.94 40.50 22.82
N HIS A 107 13.60 40.31 21.69
CA HIS A 107 13.36 41.06 20.45
C HIS A 107 12.46 40.32 19.44
N THR A 108 12.18 39.04 19.65
CA THR A 108 11.36 38.23 18.74
C THR A 108 9.88 38.45 19.04
N LYS A 109 9.15 38.95 18.06
CA LYS A 109 7.68 39.04 18.15
C LYS A 109 7.06 37.65 18.25
N THR A 110 6.11 37.45 19.16
CA THR A 110 5.38 36.18 19.35
C THR A 110 4.79 35.63 18.05
N GLN A 111 4.31 36.50 17.16
CA GLN A 111 3.79 36.10 15.85
C GLN A 111 4.86 35.45 14.97
N ASN A 112 6.07 36.03 14.92
CA ASN A 112 7.18 35.46 14.14
C ASN A 112 7.61 34.12 14.72
N LEU A 113 7.65 34.00 16.05
CA LEU A 113 7.97 32.75 16.73
C LEU A 113 6.95 31.65 16.38
N TRP A 114 5.66 31.97 16.41
CA TRP A 114 4.59 31.04 16.04
C TRP A 114 4.63 30.64 14.55
N ASP A 115 4.79 31.61 13.65
CA ASP A 115 4.84 31.35 12.22
C ASP A 115 6.06 30.50 11.82
N ALA A 116 7.23 30.79 12.39
CA ALA A 116 8.43 29.99 12.20
C ALA A 116 8.28 28.59 12.81
N GLY A 117 7.77 28.48 14.03
CA GLY A 117 7.56 27.21 14.73
C GLY A 117 6.66 26.27 13.95
N LYS A 118 5.55 26.77 13.39
CA LYS A 118 4.67 25.98 12.51
C LYS A 118 5.41 25.42 11.29
N VAL A 119 6.29 26.21 10.67
CA VAL A 119 7.07 25.77 9.50
C VAL A 119 8.05 24.67 9.88
N VAL A 120 8.78 24.85 10.99
CA VAL A 120 9.73 23.86 11.52
C VAL A 120 9.02 22.55 11.83
N LEU A 121 7.94 22.59 12.62
CA LEU A 121 7.18 21.40 12.99
C LEU A 121 6.58 20.69 11.78
N ARG A 122 6.06 21.45 10.79
CA ARG A 122 5.56 20.87 9.54
C ARG A 122 6.67 20.12 8.78
N GLY A 123 7.88 20.65 8.77
CA GLY A 123 9.07 19.99 8.23
C GLY A 123 9.36 18.68 8.97
N LYS A 124 9.42 18.74 10.31
CA LYS A 124 9.65 17.58 11.18
C LYS A 124 8.61 16.47 10.97
N PHE A 125 7.32 16.81 10.96
CA PHE A 125 6.25 15.85 10.69
C PHE A 125 6.36 15.19 9.32
N ARG A 126 6.79 15.93 8.29
CA ARG A 126 6.98 15.35 6.95
C ARG A 126 8.10 14.30 6.96
N VAL A 127 9.21 14.58 7.63
CA VAL A 127 10.34 13.65 7.76
C VAL A 127 9.91 12.40 8.52
N LEU A 128 9.27 12.57 9.68
CA LEU A 128 8.78 11.44 10.49
C LEU A 128 7.76 10.58 9.74
N GLN A 129 6.84 11.21 9.01
CA GLN A 129 5.87 10.48 8.18
C GLN A 129 6.57 9.70 7.06
N ALA A 130 7.56 10.28 6.39
CA ALA A 130 8.31 9.60 5.35
C ALA A 130 9.10 8.41 5.91
N TYR A 131 9.72 8.58 7.08
CA TYR A 131 10.41 7.51 7.79
C TYR A 131 9.47 6.34 8.13
N LEU A 132 8.34 6.61 8.78
CA LEU A 132 7.39 5.56 9.17
C LEU A 132 6.81 4.84 7.95
N LYS A 133 6.46 5.57 6.88
CA LYS A 133 6.01 4.97 5.62
C LYS A 133 7.06 4.05 5.00
N ARG A 134 8.34 4.41 5.11
CA ARG A 134 9.43 3.56 4.62
C ARG A 134 9.54 2.27 5.43
N GLN A 135 9.42 2.35 6.75
CA GLN A 135 9.42 1.17 7.63
C GLN A 135 8.22 0.27 7.37
N GLU A 136 7.02 0.85 7.29
CA GLU A 136 5.79 0.13 6.96
C GLU A 136 5.90 -0.56 5.60
N LYS A 137 6.37 0.16 4.58
CA LYS A 137 6.59 -0.40 3.25
C LYS A 137 7.58 -1.56 3.28
N PHE A 138 8.71 -1.41 3.98
CA PHE A 138 9.69 -2.48 4.11
C PHE A 138 9.08 -3.74 4.72
N LEU A 139 8.29 -3.58 5.79
CA LEU A 139 7.62 -4.70 6.43
C LEU A 139 6.60 -5.36 5.50
N ILE A 140 5.79 -4.57 4.79
CA ILE A 140 4.84 -5.07 3.80
C ILE A 140 5.58 -5.85 2.70
N ASP A 141 6.62 -5.26 2.09
CA ASP A 141 7.38 -5.89 1.02
C ASP A 141 8.03 -7.21 1.49
N TYR A 142 8.57 -7.22 2.72
CA TYR A 142 9.13 -8.43 3.34
C TYR A 142 8.07 -9.51 3.55
N LEU A 143 6.95 -9.17 4.19
CA LEU A 143 5.87 -10.13 4.47
C LEU A 143 5.23 -10.66 3.19
N THR A 144 5.02 -9.80 2.19
CA THR A 144 4.54 -10.21 0.86
C THR A 144 5.53 -11.17 0.19
N SER A 145 6.84 -10.93 0.29
CA SER A 145 7.83 -11.87 -0.23
C SER A 145 7.78 -13.23 0.49
N GLN A 146 7.62 -13.25 1.82
CA GLN A 146 7.48 -14.50 2.58
C GLN A 146 6.20 -15.24 2.19
N LEU A 147 5.08 -14.53 2.06
CA LEU A 147 3.80 -15.09 1.65
C LEU A 147 3.90 -15.76 0.27
N ASN A 148 4.48 -15.06 -0.71
CA ASN A 148 4.64 -15.59 -2.06
C ASN A 148 5.53 -16.85 -2.09
N GLN A 149 6.56 -16.91 -1.24
CA GLN A 149 7.41 -18.10 -1.12
C GLN A 149 6.65 -19.28 -0.53
N LEU A 150 5.86 -19.06 0.53
CA LEU A 150 5.03 -20.08 1.15
C LEU A 150 3.96 -20.60 0.19
N GLU A 151 3.28 -19.70 -0.52
CA GLU A 151 2.29 -20.10 -1.52
C GLU A 151 2.93 -20.86 -2.68
N SER A 152 4.13 -20.45 -3.15
CA SER A 152 4.85 -21.22 -4.17
C SER A 152 5.24 -22.62 -3.70
N LYS A 153 5.56 -22.81 -2.42
CA LYS A 153 5.81 -24.14 -1.84
C LYS A 153 4.52 -24.96 -1.79
N GLN A 154 3.44 -24.37 -1.30
CA GLN A 154 2.11 -25.00 -1.25
C GLN A 154 1.62 -25.43 -2.64
N ARG A 155 1.91 -24.64 -3.69
CA ARG A 155 1.58 -24.99 -5.07
C ARG A 155 2.36 -26.20 -5.60
N LYS A 156 3.61 -26.40 -5.16
CA LYS A 156 4.45 -27.54 -5.57
C LYS A 156 4.09 -28.81 -4.82
N THR A 157 3.76 -28.66 -3.54
CA THR A 157 3.38 -29.76 -2.66
C THR A 157 2.08 -29.37 -1.96
N PRO A 158 0.92 -29.61 -2.60
CA PRO A 158 -0.36 -29.26 -1.99
C PRO A 158 -0.62 -30.16 -0.80
N GLU A 159 -0.56 -29.59 0.40
CA GLU A 159 -0.91 -30.27 1.63
C GLU A 159 -2.33 -29.88 2.05
N GLN A 160 -3.10 -30.86 2.53
CA GLN A 160 -4.36 -30.60 3.19
C GLN A 160 -4.07 -29.92 4.52
N VAL A 161 -4.66 -28.74 4.76
CA VAL A 161 -4.56 -28.09 6.06
C VAL A 161 -5.69 -28.63 6.94
N GLU A 162 -5.41 -29.68 7.70
CA GLU A 162 -6.31 -30.16 8.74
C GLU A 162 -6.37 -29.11 9.87
N GLY A 163 -7.53 -28.45 10.07
CA GLY A 163 -7.68 -27.59 11.25
C GLY A 163 -8.70 -26.47 11.21
N TRP A 164 -9.35 -26.17 10.10
CA TRP A 164 -10.44 -25.19 10.06
C TRP A 164 -11.78 -25.91 10.04
N LYS A 165 -12.24 -26.35 11.22
CA LYS A 165 -13.66 -26.66 11.49
C LYS A 165 -14.31 -25.47 12.18
#